data_AF-A0AAV5LVD6-F1
#
_entry.id   AF-A0AAV5LVD6-F1
#
_cell.length_a   1.000
_cell.length_b   1.000
_cell.length_c   1.000
_cell.angle_alpha   90.00
_cell.angle_beta   90.00
_cell.angle_gamma   90.00
#
_symmetry.space_group_name_H-M   'P 1'
#
loop_
_entity.id
_entity.type
_entity.pdbx_description
1 polymer ?
#
loop_
_entity_poly.entity_id
_entity_poly.type
_entity_poly.pdbx_seq_one_letter_code
_entity_poly.pdbx_strand_id
1 'polypeptide(L)'
;MGREGADETKSFKGWFLRALVFVLVAFVVAVAVYTILTYFHLRKQASDHNHSHAILNKYTDALEISLQFFDNGIGWRGDSGLLDGEDANLDLSNGMFDAGDLIKFGFPMAFTATVLSWAILEYGDRMNAVKQLGYAQESLTWITNFLINAHPSANVLYIQVANA
;
A
#
# COMPACT_ATOMS: atom_id res chain seq x y z
N MET A 1 68.67 -58.29 26.86
CA MET A 1 68.08 -56.95 27.05
C MET A 1 67.45 -56.49 25.75
N GLY A 2 66.13 -56.25 25.69
CA GLY A 2 65.50 -55.76 24.44
C GLY A 2 64.00 -56.05 24.25
N ARG A 3 63.18 -56.11 25.31
CA ARG A 3 61.72 -56.35 25.19
C ARG A 3 60.83 -55.37 25.97
N GLU A 4 61.32 -54.18 26.30
CA GLU A 4 60.53 -53.18 27.06
C GLU A 4 60.04 -51.98 26.24
N GLY A 5 60.47 -51.77 24.99
CA GLY A 5 60.11 -50.58 24.19
C GLY A 5 58.83 -50.68 23.33
N ALA A 6 58.21 -51.87 23.21
CA ALA A 6 57.13 -52.11 22.25
C ALA A 6 55.70 -51.92 22.81
N ASP A 7 55.55 -51.86 24.15
CA ASP A 7 54.23 -51.81 24.81
C ASP A 7 53.77 -50.38 25.11
N GLU A 8 54.68 -49.50 25.58
CA GLU A 8 54.38 -48.07 25.79
C GLU A 8 53.98 -47.34 24.50
N THR A 9 54.62 -47.68 23.37
CA THR A 9 54.33 -47.07 22.07
C THR A 9 52.94 -47.42 21.53
N LYS A 10 52.37 -48.57 21.91
CA LYS A 10 51.01 -48.98 21.54
C LYS A 10 49.95 -48.26 22.37
N SER A 11 50.20 -48.12 23.68
CA SER A 11 49.33 -47.38 24.60
C SER A 11 49.23 -45.89 24.24
N PHE A 12 50.37 -45.26 23.96
CA PHE A 12 50.43 -43.86 23.55
C PHE A 12 49.73 -43.59 22.21
N LYS A 13 49.95 -44.46 21.21
CA LYS A 13 49.25 -44.38 19.90
C LYS A 13 47.74 -44.57 20.05
N GLY A 14 47.28 -45.45 20.93
CA GLY A 14 45.85 -45.67 21.18
C GLY A 14 45.15 -44.47 21.85
N TRP A 15 45.81 -43.82 22.81
CA TRP A 15 45.29 -42.62 23.46
C TRP A 15 45.27 -41.42 22.49
N PHE A 16 46.33 -41.26 21.69
CA PHE A 16 46.41 -40.24 20.66
C PHE A 16 45.32 -40.41 19.58
N LEU A 17 45.08 -41.65 19.11
CA LEU A 17 44.03 -41.92 18.12
C LEU A 17 42.62 -41.63 18.67
N ARG A 18 42.37 -41.94 19.94
CA ARG A 18 41.09 -41.60 20.61
C ARG A 18 40.91 -40.09 20.72
N ALA A 19 41.95 -39.37 21.14
CA ALA A 19 41.92 -37.91 21.20
C ALA A 19 41.64 -37.28 19.82
N LEU A 20 42.26 -37.82 18.76
CA LEU A 20 42.03 -37.38 17.38
C LEU A 20 40.57 -37.61 16.94
N VAL A 21 39.98 -38.76 17.27
CA VAL A 21 38.56 -39.04 16.98
C VAL A 21 37.63 -38.09 17.74
N PHE A 22 37.90 -37.81 19.01
CA PHE A 22 37.09 -36.84 19.78
C PHE A 22 37.16 -35.43 19.19
N VAL A 23 38.33 -34.99 18.73
CA VAL A 23 38.48 -33.69 18.04
C VAL A 23 37.70 -33.66 16.73
N LEU A 24 37.75 -34.74 15.93
CA LEU A 24 36.98 -34.83 14.69
C LEU A 24 35.47 -34.83 14.96
N VAL A 25 35.00 -35.56 15.97
CA VAL A 25 33.57 -35.56 16.36
C VAL A 25 33.14 -34.17 16.84
N ALA A 26 33.94 -33.52 17.68
CA ALA A 26 33.66 -32.16 18.14
C ALA A 26 33.60 -31.15 16.98
N PHE A 27 34.50 -31.30 16.00
CA PHE A 27 34.49 -30.48 14.78
C PHE A 27 33.22 -30.70 13.95
N VAL A 28 32.81 -31.96 13.74
CA VAL A 28 31.56 -32.29 13.01
C VAL A 28 30.34 -31.73 13.74
N VAL A 29 30.28 -31.83 15.07
CA VAL A 29 29.20 -31.27 15.87
C VAL A 29 29.18 -29.74 15.77
N ALA A 30 30.34 -29.07 15.84
CA ALA A 30 30.43 -27.62 15.70
C ALA A 30 29.96 -27.14 14.32
N VAL A 31 30.35 -27.85 13.25
CA VAL A 31 29.88 -27.56 11.89
C VAL A 31 28.37 -27.76 11.78
N ALA A 32 27.83 -28.87 12.31
CA ALA A 32 26.40 -29.13 12.30
C ALA A 32 25.62 -28.03 13.05
N VAL A 33 26.06 -27.64 14.24
CA VAL A 33 25.47 -26.54 15.01
C VAL A 33 25.56 -25.22 14.25
N TYR A 34 26.72 -24.90 13.66
CA TYR A 34 26.89 -23.69 12.85
C TYR A 34 25.93 -23.66 11.66
N THR A 35 25.77 -24.78 10.95
CA THR A 35 24.82 -24.89 9.83
C THR A 35 23.37 -24.74 10.27
N ILE A 36 23.00 -25.29 11.43
CA ILE A 36 21.64 -25.16 11.98
C ILE A 36 21.37 -23.71 12.40
N LEU A 37 22.31 -23.07 13.08
CA LEU A 37 22.18 -21.67 13.51
C LEU A 37 22.09 -20.72 12.32
N THR A 38 22.93 -20.91 11.30
CA THR A 38 22.86 -20.12 10.06
C THR A 38 21.57 -20.39 9.28
N TYR A 39 21.11 -21.65 9.22
CA TYR A 39 19.81 -21.99 8.63
C TYR A 39 18.65 -21.26 9.31
N PHE A 40 18.60 -21.24 10.65
CA PHE A 40 17.57 -20.53 11.40
C PHE A 40 17.67 -19.00 11.25
N HIS A 41 18.89 -18.44 11.19
CA HIS A 41 19.10 -17.01 10.98
C HIS A 41 18.62 -16.56 9.58
N LEU A 42 18.99 -17.31 8.54
CA LEU A 42 18.55 -17.04 7.16
C LEU A 42 17.03 -17.20 7.01
N ARG A 43 16.42 -18.18 7.68
CA ARG A 43 14.97 -18.36 7.67
C ARG A 43 14.23 -17.22 8.38
N LYS A 44 14.79 -16.68 9.47
CA LYS A 44 14.23 -15.51 10.16
C LYS A 44 14.29 -14.26 9.26
N GLN A 45 15.38 -14.07 8.52
CA GLN A 45 15.54 -12.97 7.58
C GLN A 45 14.61 -13.08 6.35
N ALA A 46 14.35 -14.30 5.84
CA ALA A 46 13.37 -14.54 4.77
C ALA A 46 11.91 -14.34 5.22
N SER A 47 11.62 -14.53 6.51
CA SER A 47 10.30 -14.24 7.11
C SER A 47 10.07 -12.73 7.33
N ASP A 48 11.13 -11.92 7.33
CA ASP A 48 11.10 -10.48 7.51
C ASP A 48 11.08 -9.73 6.15
N HIS A 49 10.46 -10.35 5.13
CA HIS A 49 10.20 -9.69 3.86
C HIS A 49 9.10 -8.63 4.04
N ASN A 50 9.53 -7.48 4.56
CA ASN A 50 8.78 -6.23 4.74
C ASN A 50 8.29 -5.60 3.40
N HIS A 51 8.45 -6.31 2.27
CA HIS A 51 8.04 -5.83 0.94
C HIS A 51 6.53 -5.73 0.80
N SER A 52 5.76 -6.67 1.36
CA SER A 52 4.29 -6.64 1.28
C SER A 52 3.70 -5.47 2.07
N HIS A 53 4.27 -5.16 3.24
CA HIS A 53 3.90 -3.98 4.02
C HIS A 53 4.31 -2.69 3.32
N ALA A 54 5.53 -2.63 2.76
CA ALA A 54 5.98 -1.46 2.00
C ALA A 54 5.12 -1.18 0.76
N ILE A 55 4.68 -2.24 0.06
CA ILE A 55 3.77 -2.11 -1.09
C ILE A 55 2.39 -1.64 -0.64
N LEU A 56 1.83 -2.21 0.43
CA LEU A 56 0.55 -1.78 0.98
C LEU A 56 0.58 -0.31 1.40
N ASN A 57 1.64 0.11 2.08
CA ASN A 57 1.82 1.51 2.48
C ASN A 57 1.85 2.45 1.27
N LYS A 58 2.57 2.08 0.20
CA LYS A 58 2.58 2.88 -1.05
C LYS A 58 1.18 3.03 -1.65
N TYR A 59 0.36 1.99 -1.61
CA TYR A 59 -1.02 2.07 -2.11
C TYR A 59 -1.92 2.91 -1.21
N THR A 60 -1.75 2.81 0.11
CA THR A 60 -2.46 3.66 1.06
C THR A 60 -2.11 5.13 0.85
N ASP A 61 -0.82 5.45 0.75
CA ASP A 61 -0.33 6.82 0.52
C ASP A 61 -0.86 7.37 -0.82
N ALA A 62 -0.83 6.54 -1.87
CA ALA A 62 -1.35 6.93 -3.18
C ALA A 62 -2.86 7.20 -3.14
N LEU A 63 -3.64 6.38 -2.44
CA LEU A 63 -5.07 6.59 -2.27
C LEU A 63 -5.37 7.87 -1.48
N GLU A 64 -4.65 8.08 -0.37
CA GLU A 64 -4.78 9.28 0.46
C GLU A 64 -4.51 10.55 -0.36
N ILE A 65 -3.37 10.60 -1.06
CA ILE A 65 -3.01 11.75 -1.91
C ILE A 65 -4.06 11.95 -3.02
N SER A 66 -4.57 10.87 -3.60
CA SER A 66 -5.55 10.95 -4.68
C SER A 66 -6.89 11.50 -4.19
N LEU A 67 -7.33 11.13 -2.98
CA LEU A 67 -8.58 11.61 -2.41
C LEU A 67 -8.50 13.05 -1.91
N GLN A 68 -7.32 13.55 -1.55
CA GLN A 68 -7.12 14.98 -1.23
C GLN A 68 -7.54 15.89 -2.38
N PHE A 69 -7.48 15.45 -3.65
CA PHE A 69 -7.89 16.27 -4.80
C PHE A 69 -9.34 16.76 -4.70
N PHE A 70 -10.19 15.94 -4.08
CA PHE A 70 -11.63 16.19 -3.90
C PHE A 70 -11.98 16.78 -2.53
N ASP A 71 -11.03 16.80 -1.60
CA ASP A 71 -11.22 17.35 -0.26
C ASP A 71 -10.99 18.88 -0.25
N ASN A 72 -11.74 19.57 0.58
CA ASN A 72 -11.62 21.01 0.84
C ASN A 72 -10.48 21.34 1.82
N GLY A 73 -9.74 20.34 2.33
CA GLY A 73 -8.62 20.51 3.26
C GLY A 73 -7.31 21.03 2.67
N ILE A 74 -7.23 21.28 1.36
CA ILE A 74 -6.00 21.77 0.70
C ILE A 74 -5.83 23.27 0.95
N GLY A 75 -4.86 23.67 1.77
CA GLY A 75 -4.69 25.08 2.20
C GLY A 75 -4.36 26.11 1.11
N TRP A 76 -4.04 25.69 -0.11
CA TRP A 76 -3.86 26.60 -1.27
C TRP A 76 -5.09 26.67 -2.19
N ARG A 77 -6.12 25.84 -1.94
CA ARG A 77 -7.43 25.92 -2.59
C ARG A 77 -8.35 26.80 -1.75
N GLY A 78 -9.27 27.50 -2.41
CA GLY A 78 -10.29 28.32 -1.76
C GLY A 78 -11.60 28.29 -2.57
N ASP A 79 -12.61 28.99 -2.07
CA ASP A 79 -13.92 29.05 -2.69
C ASP A 79 -13.85 29.61 -4.13
N SER A 80 -14.47 28.90 -5.08
CA SER A 80 -14.51 29.27 -6.51
C SER A 80 -15.78 28.72 -7.15
N GLY A 81 -16.22 29.31 -8.27
CA GLY A 81 -17.43 28.86 -8.98
C GLY A 81 -18.73 29.01 -8.17
N LEU A 82 -18.77 29.92 -7.19
CA LEU A 82 -19.93 30.09 -6.28
C LEU A 82 -21.20 30.56 -6.99
N LEU A 83 -21.08 31.15 -8.18
CA LEU A 83 -22.19 31.68 -8.97
C LEU A 83 -22.53 30.78 -10.17
N ASP A 84 -21.93 29.59 -10.25
CA ASP A 84 -22.17 28.66 -11.34
C ASP A 84 -23.65 28.26 -11.38
N GLY A 85 -24.32 28.52 -12.52
CA GLY A 85 -25.73 28.21 -12.73
C GLY A 85 -26.72 29.33 -12.36
N GLU A 86 -26.25 30.48 -11.87
CA GLU A 86 -27.12 31.62 -11.51
C GLU A 86 -27.96 32.12 -12.69
N ASP A 87 -27.38 32.14 -13.90
CA ASP A 87 -28.04 32.50 -15.16
C ASP A 87 -29.21 31.57 -15.52
N ALA A 88 -29.16 30.33 -15.03
CA ALA A 88 -30.21 29.32 -15.16
C ALA A 88 -31.11 29.20 -13.91
N ASN A 89 -30.89 30.02 -12.87
CA ASN A 89 -31.53 29.89 -11.56
C ASN A 89 -31.33 28.49 -10.94
N LEU A 90 -30.12 27.96 -11.03
CA LEU A 90 -29.68 26.69 -10.47
C LEU A 90 -28.43 26.89 -9.60
N ASP A 91 -28.22 25.98 -8.66
CA ASP A 91 -26.96 25.89 -7.92
C ASP A 91 -26.07 24.80 -8.54
N LEU A 92 -25.12 25.22 -9.38
CA LEU A 92 -24.12 24.36 -10.00
C LEU A 92 -22.72 24.57 -9.39
N SER A 93 -22.63 25.09 -8.16
CA SER A 93 -21.37 25.42 -7.49
C SER A 93 -20.51 24.20 -7.12
N ASN A 94 -21.14 23.04 -6.87
CA ASN A 94 -20.45 21.76 -6.63
C ASN A 94 -19.77 21.19 -7.90
N GLY A 95 -19.20 19.99 -7.77
CA GLY A 95 -18.58 19.26 -8.88
C GLY A 95 -17.08 19.52 -8.99
N MET A 96 -16.48 19.07 -10.10
CA MET A 96 -15.04 19.20 -10.34
C MET A 96 -14.75 20.00 -11.60
N PHE A 97 -13.67 20.78 -11.59
CA PHE A 97 -13.03 21.17 -12.82
C PHE A 97 -12.39 19.94 -13.47
N ASP A 98 -12.45 19.88 -14.80
CA ASP A 98 -12.10 18.67 -15.53
C ASP A 98 -10.60 18.37 -15.50
N ALA A 99 -9.77 19.41 -15.67
CA ALA A 99 -8.32 19.25 -15.74
C ALA A 99 -7.58 20.50 -15.22
N GLY A 100 -6.72 21.09 -16.06
CA GLY A 100 -5.95 22.30 -15.73
C GLY A 100 -6.67 23.61 -16.04
N ASP A 101 -7.93 23.54 -16.46
CA ASP A 101 -8.80 24.68 -16.68
C ASP A 101 -9.81 24.85 -15.53
N LEU A 102 -10.72 25.80 -15.68
CA LEU A 102 -11.80 26.07 -14.74
C LEU A 102 -13.16 25.71 -15.35
N ILE A 103 -13.21 24.71 -16.22
CA ILE A 103 -14.44 24.27 -16.89
C ILE A 103 -14.94 22.99 -16.24
N LYS A 104 -16.25 22.95 -15.96
CA LYS A 104 -16.94 21.74 -15.48
C LYS A 104 -17.53 21.01 -16.68
N PHE A 105 -16.83 19.98 -17.18
CA PHE A 105 -17.36 19.12 -18.24
C PHE A 105 -18.13 17.93 -17.65
N GLY A 106 -19.44 17.87 -17.91
CA GLY A 106 -20.34 16.89 -17.30
C GLY A 106 -20.06 15.44 -17.71
N PHE A 107 -19.60 15.19 -18.95
CA PHE A 107 -19.32 13.83 -19.43
C PHE A 107 -18.14 13.16 -18.71
N PRO A 108 -16.91 13.73 -18.71
CA PRO A 108 -15.80 13.15 -17.95
C PRO A 108 -16.06 13.16 -16.44
N MET A 109 -16.78 14.15 -15.91
CA MET A 109 -17.20 14.17 -14.51
C MET A 109 -18.10 12.97 -14.15
N ALA A 110 -19.12 12.68 -14.97
CA ALA A 110 -20.02 11.54 -14.76
C ALA A 110 -19.27 10.20 -14.88
N PHE A 111 -18.30 10.11 -15.79
CA PHE A 111 -17.42 8.95 -15.88
C PHE A 111 -16.60 8.76 -14.59
N THR A 112 -15.99 9.83 -14.07
CA THR A 112 -15.24 9.79 -12.81
C THR A 112 -16.12 9.37 -11.63
N ALA A 113 -17.34 9.90 -11.52
CA ALA A 113 -18.31 9.48 -10.50
C ALA A 113 -18.63 8.00 -10.59
N THR A 114 -18.80 7.47 -11.82
CA THR A 114 -19.10 6.06 -12.06
C THR A 114 -17.95 5.16 -11.63
N VAL A 115 -16.71 5.50 -11.99
CA VAL A 115 -15.53 4.71 -11.63
C VAL A 115 -15.26 4.77 -10.12
N LEU A 116 -15.43 5.95 -9.50
CA LEU A 116 -15.29 6.10 -8.05
C LEU A 116 -16.35 5.30 -7.30
N SER A 117 -17.61 5.33 -7.77
CA SER A 117 -18.69 4.50 -7.21
C SER A 117 -18.36 3.02 -7.29
N TRP A 118 -17.87 2.56 -8.45
CA TRP A 118 -17.48 1.16 -8.62
C TRP A 118 -16.31 0.79 -7.70
N ALA A 119 -15.31 1.66 -7.56
CA ALA A 119 -14.18 1.43 -6.65
C ALA A 119 -14.63 1.33 -5.18
N ILE A 120 -15.57 2.17 -4.74
CA ILE A 120 -16.16 2.10 -3.39
C ILE A 120 -16.94 0.80 -3.20
N LEU A 121 -17.72 0.36 -4.19
CA LEU A 121 -18.45 -0.90 -4.12
C LEU A 121 -17.53 -2.12 -4.03
N GLU A 122 -16.44 -2.12 -4.81
CA GLU A 122 -15.52 -3.27 -4.89
C GLU A 122 -14.53 -3.30 -3.71
N TYR A 123 -14.05 -2.14 -3.26
CA TYR A 123 -12.92 -2.03 -2.33
C TYR A 123 -13.25 -1.25 -1.05
N GLY A 124 -14.51 -0.93 -0.78
CA GLY A 124 -14.93 -0.11 0.35
C GLY A 124 -14.40 -0.60 1.71
N ASP A 125 -14.41 -1.92 1.95
CA ASP A 125 -13.85 -2.51 3.18
C ASP A 125 -12.36 -2.21 3.35
N ARG A 126 -11.60 -2.24 2.25
CA ARG A 126 -10.15 -1.94 2.26
C ARG A 126 -9.91 -0.45 2.45
N MET A 127 -10.70 0.40 1.79
CA MET A 127 -10.65 1.86 2.01
C MET A 127 -10.97 2.20 3.46
N ASN A 128 -11.93 1.49 4.08
CA ASN A 128 -12.28 1.68 5.48
C ASN A 128 -11.14 1.25 6.42
N ALA A 129 -10.48 0.12 6.13
CA ALA A 129 -9.34 -0.36 6.91
C ALA A 129 -8.18 0.66 6.97
N VAL A 130 -8.03 1.49 5.93
CA VAL A 130 -7.04 2.57 5.86
C VAL A 130 -7.63 3.96 6.13
N LYS A 131 -8.88 4.04 6.61
CA LYS A 131 -9.60 5.29 6.97
C LYS A 131 -9.82 6.27 5.81
N GLN A 132 -9.85 5.77 4.58
CA GLN A 132 -10.07 6.56 3.35
C GLN A 132 -11.51 6.49 2.81
N LEU A 133 -12.34 5.58 3.33
CA LEU A 133 -13.72 5.40 2.82
C LEU A 133 -14.57 6.66 2.96
N GLY A 134 -14.47 7.38 4.08
CA GLY A 134 -15.21 8.62 4.30
C GLY A 134 -14.88 9.68 3.25
N TYR A 135 -13.60 9.95 3.04
CA TYR A 135 -13.13 10.87 2.00
C TYR A 135 -13.60 10.47 0.60
N ALA A 136 -13.57 9.18 0.26
CA ALA A 136 -14.07 8.68 -1.03
C ALA A 136 -15.58 8.92 -1.19
N GLN A 137 -16.38 8.71 -0.14
CA GLN A 137 -17.82 8.96 -0.15
C GLN A 137 -18.16 10.45 -0.20
N GLU A 138 -17.41 11.29 0.50
CA GLU A 138 -17.55 12.76 0.44
C GLU A 138 -17.21 13.29 -0.96
N SER A 139 -16.12 12.78 -1.56
CA SER A 139 -15.73 13.08 -2.94
C SER A 139 -16.84 12.72 -3.92
N LEU A 140 -17.38 11.50 -3.80
CA LEU A 140 -18.49 11.05 -4.64
C LEU A 140 -19.72 11.93 -4.45
N THR A 141 -20.07 12.25 -3.21
CA THR A 141 -21.22 13.11 -2.86
C THR A 141 -21.08 14.48 -3.50
N TRP A 142 -19.89 15.09 -3.43
CA TRP A 142 -19.59 16.38 -4.03
C TRP A 142 -19.83 16.39 -5.54
N ILE A 143 -19.43 15.31 -6.24
CA ILE A 143 -19.63 15.16 -7.68
C ILE A 143 -21.10 14.90 -8.00
N THR A 144 -21.76 14.02 -7.25
CA THR A 144 -23.17 13.67 -7.52
C THR A 144 -24.12 14.81 -7.20
N ASN A 145 -23.82 15.67 -6.24
CA ASN A 145 -24.63 16.87 -5.97
C ASN A 145 -24.67 17.79 -7.20
N PHE A 146 -23.55 17.98 -7.88
CA PHE A 146 -23.52 18.70 -9.16
C PHE A 146 -24.40 18.00 -10.21
N LEU A 147 -24.25 16.69 -10.40
CA LEU A 147 -25.02 15.93 -11.41
C LEU A 147 -26.53 15.96 -11.15
N ILE A 148 -26.94 15.93 -9.88
CA ILE A 148 -28.34 16.05 -9.46
C ILE A 148 -28.86 17.46 -9.76
N ASN A 149 -28.13 18.50 -9.34
CA ASN A 149 -28.54 19.89 -9.57
C ASN A 149 -28.55 20.26 -11.06
N ALA A 150 -27.65 19.66 -11.85
CA ALA A 150 -27.59 19.79 -13.29
C ALA A 150 -28.79 19.14 -14.02
N HIS A 151 -29.60 18.33 -13.33
CA HIS A 151 -30.80 17.69 -13.87
C HIS A 151 -32.10 18.23 -13.22
N PRO A 152 -32.47 19.51 -13.47
CA PRO A 152 -33.58 20.16 -12.76
C PRO A 152 -34.97 19.62 -13.15
N SER A 153 -35.08 18.91 -14.28
CA SER A 153 -36.34 18.30 -14.72
C SER A 153 -36.06 17.11 -15.65
N ALA A 154 -37.05 16.23 -15.82
CA ALA A 154 -36.90 14.91 -16.45
C ALA A 154 -36.19 14.87 -17.81
N ASN A 155 -36.23 15.94 -18.60
CA ASN A 155 -35.63 16.00 -19.95
C ASN A 155 -34.64 17.16 -20.12
N VAL A 156 -34.11 17.73 -19.04
CA VAL A 156 -33.13 18.82 -19.07
C VAL A 156 -31.89 18.40 -18.31
N LEU A 157 -30.72 18.48 -18.97
CA LEU A 157 -29.44 18.20 -18.34
C LEU A 157 -28.43 19.29 -18.75
N TYR A 158 -27.87 19.96 -17.74
CA TYR A 158 -26.75 20.87 -17.91
C TYR A 158 -25.47 20.05 -17.96
N ILE A 159 -24.79 20.07 -19.12
CA ILE A 159 -23.61 19.22 -19.36
C ILE A 159 -22.30 20.00 -19.27
N GLN A 160 -22.34 21.32 -19.12
CA GLN A 160 -21.16 22.15 -19.07
C GLN A 160 -21.41 23.44 -18.30
N VAL A 161 -20.46 23.84 -17.47
CA VAL A 161 -20.35 25.20 -16.93
C VAL A 161 -18.97 25.74 -17.27
N ALA A 162 -18.93 26.90 -17.92
CA ALA A 162 -17.72 27.62 -18.24
C ALA A 162 -17.97 29.10 -17.94
N ASN A 163 -17.12 29.71 -17.12
CA ASN A 163 -17.14 31.15 -16.92
C ASN A 163 -16.52 31.84 -18.15
N ALA A 164 -17.15 32.90 -18.62
CA ALA A 164 -16.64 33.77 -19.68
C ALA A 164 -15.71 34.84 -19.12
#